data_AF-A0A9Q5Z5Y5-F1
#
_entry.id   AF-A0A9Q5Z5Y5-F1
#
_cell.length_a   1.000
_cell.length_b   1.000
_cell.length_c   1.000
_cell.angle_alpha   90.00
_cell.angle_beta   90.00
_cell.angle_gamma   90.00
#
_symmetry.space_group_name_H-M   'P 1'
#
loop_
_entity.id
_entity.type
_entity.pdbx_description
1 polymer ?
#
loop_
_entity_poly.entity_id
_entity_poly.type
_entity_poly.pdbx_seq_one_letter_code
_entity_poly.pdbx_strand_id
1 'polypeptide(L)'
;MDGILERSHELKQALVDFVLDAEGELAQALETYAAAQLRRGSGDSTQQDLIIDSFITEGKVGEHSPLELFIQSHPDLDESDRNLIDSWHRSFIGLFAISNILPDGFELTNWLTDKRYIVKPNNPQILQTISRLKVGEILLTRISPVTDSYWIFSGPYTLMGKLGKPKLAVAIGNFKENYKSHLYSDAPELLEEAWRSVAQYHQQFIDFFGTDEITLPGYQLNKKIAEFQEIITEKTLAAAGIDTSKSLAEVAEAAGIDDEEIKAAAAELGADSNAVSQIFNNKKGNNKMVMPKVDLPPELKKAEQVTALSHPRWGQMFLPTYTKVQTILSAQDWQSVEGAHKLIRFYLEDKSINAFVWHRLAQQYPTQLENVLQTILERPEFHLESDLDTVLQEFNKPIEPELPEIASVPIHLHNLFQEALGEVNKSKPKNKGQQKPAKGFQRS
;
A
#
# COMPACT_ATOMS: atom_id res chain seq x y z
N MET A 1 27.86 26.56 1.44
CA MET A 1 26.96 25.52 2.00
C MET A 1 27.87 24.48 2.66
N ASP A 2 27.37 23.41 3.28
CA ASP A 2 28.27 22.34 3.76
C ASP A 2 28.98 21.71 2.54
N GLY A 3 30.29 21.46 2.60
CA GLY A 3 31.07 21.03 1.44
C GLY A 3 30.59 19.69 0.86
N ILE A 4 30.12 18.79 1.72
CA ILE A 4 29.55 17.51 1.29
C ILE A 4 28.16 17.67 0.64
N LEU A 5 27.39 18.71 1.00
CA LEU A 5 26.12 19.02 0.34
C LEU A 5 26.36 19.53 -1.08
N GLU A 6 27.33 20.41 -1.28
CA GLU A 6 27.74 20.88 -2.62
C GLU A 6 28.24 19.69 -3.46
N ARG A 7 29.10 18.84 -2.89
CA ARG A 7 29.58 17.63 -3.57
C ARG A 7 28.45 16.67 -3.94
N SER A 8 27.48 16.47 -3.04
CA SER A 8 26.31 15.62 -3.32
C SER A 8 25.48 16.13 -4.50
N HIS A 9 25.39 17.46 -4.68
CA HIS A 9 24.70 18.05 -5.82
C HIS A 9 25.46 17.82 -7.13
N GLU A 10 26.78 18.01 -7.13
CA GLU A 10 27.65 17.77 -8.29
C GLU A 10 27.58 16.33 -8.77
N LEU A 11 27.76 15.36 -7.87
CA LEU A 11 27.72 13.93 -8.20
C LEU A 11 26.36 13.51 -8.75
N LYS A 12 25.28 14.08 -8.20
CA LYS A 12 23.93 13.78 -8.66
C LYS A 12 23.63 14.36 -10.03
N GLN A 13 24.14 15.56 -10.34
CA GLN A 13 24.04 16.12 -11.68
C GLN A 13 24.82 15.25 -12.68
N ALA A 14 26.05 14.84 -12.33
CA ALA A 14 26.84 13.96 -13.17
C ALA A 14 26.16 12.60 -13.41
N LEU A 15 25.45 12.06 -12.42
CA LEU A 15 24.65 10.84 -12.57
C LEU A 15 23.45 11.00 -13.50
N VAL A 16 22.74 12.13 -13.40
CA VAL A 16 21.64 12.47 -14.32
C VAL A 16 22.17 12.57 -15.75
N ASP A 17 23.27 13.31 -15.94
CA ASP A 17 23.90 13.47 -17.25
C ASP A 17 24.39 12.12 -17.79
N PHE A 18 25.02 11.28 -16.96
CA PHE A 18 25.45 9.92 -17.32
C PHE A 18 24.31 9.04 -17.83
N VAL A 19 23.14 9.12 -17.21
CA VAL A 19 21.96 8.34 -17.61
C VAL A 19 21.33 8.90 -18.89
N LEU A 20 21.28 10.23 -19.04
CA LEU A 20 20.66 10.88 -20.20
C LEU A 20 21.52 10.82 -21.46
N ASP A 21 22.84 10.86 -21.31
CA ASP A 21 23.81 10.79 -22.42
C ASP A 21 24.18 9.33 -22.77
N ALA A 22 23.59 8.35 -22.08
CA ALA A 22 23.88 6.94 -22.28
C ALA A 22 23.45 6.44 -23.67
N GLU A 23 24.21 5.49 -24.21
CA GLU A 23 23.84 4.70 -25.38
C GLU A 23 23.79 3.20 -25.03
N GLY A 24 23.17 2.39 -25.88
CA GLY A 24 23.14 0.93 -25.71
C GLY A 24 22.22 0.46 -24.58
N GLU A 25 22.70 -0.49 -23.77
CA GLU A 25 21.88 -1.20 -22.77
C GLU A 25 21.30 -0.28 -21.69
N LEU A 26 22.06 0.72 -21.24
CA LEU A 26 21.60 1.69 -20.23
C LEU A 26 20.46 2.57 -20.76
N ALA A 27 20.56 3.02 -22.02
CA ALA A 27 19.50 3.79 -22.68
C ALA A 27 18.23 2.94 -22.88
N GLN A 28 18.40 1.70 -23.36
CA GLN A 28 17.28 0.77 -23.55
C GLN A 28 16.56 0.45 -22.22
N ALA A 29 17.32 0.31 -21.13
CA ALA A 29 16.78 0.09 -19.80
C ALA A 29 15.99 1.31 -19.31
N LEU A 30 16.50 2.53 -19.50
CA LEU A 30 15.78 3.77 -19.17
C LEU A 30 14.48 3.89 -19.95
N GLU A 31 14.50 3.65 -21.26
CA GLU A 31 13.29 3.69 -22.11
C GLU A 31 12.25 2.67 -21.66
N THR A 32 12.68 1.44 -21.37
CA THR A 32 11.81 0.37 -20.88
C THR A 32 11.20 0.75 -19.52
N TYR A 33 12.01 1.29 -18.61
CA TYR A 33 11.57 1.75 -17.31
C TYR A 33 10.56 2.90 -17.42
N ALA A 34 10.87 3.92 -18.25
CA ALA A 34 10.00 5.05 -18.51
C ALA A 34 8.67 4.62 -19.13
N ALA A 35 8.68 3.69 -20.10
CA ALA A 35 7.48 3.15 -20.71
C ALA A 35 6.58 2.42 -19.70
N ALA A 36 7.17 1.69 -18.75
CA ALA A 36 6.43 1.03 -17.67
C ALA A 36 5.78 2.04 -16.70
N GLN A 37 6.46 3.14 -16.40
CA GLN A 37 5.96 4.20 -15.51
C GLN A 37 4.91 5.11 -16.18
N LEU A 38 5.07 5.44 -17.46
CA LEU A 38 4.12 6.29 -18.20
C LEU A 38 2.75 5.65 -18.41
N ARG A 39 2.66 4.31 -18.38
CA ARG A 39 1.37 3.59 -18.36
C ARG A 39 0.52 3.89 -17.10
N ARG A 40 1.08 4.55 -16.08
CA ARG A 40 0.42 4.90 -14.81
C ARG A 40 -0.13 6.34 -14.73
N GLY A 41 0.04 7.21 -15.73
CA GLY A 41 -0.53 8.57 -15.74
C GLY A 41 0.20 9.58 -16.63
N SER A 42 -0.48 10.66 -17.05
CA SER A 42 -0.07 11.55 -18.16
C SER A 42 1.04 12.57 -17.83
N GLY A 43 1.99 12.68 -18.76
CA GLY A 43 3.24 13.46 -18.73
C GLY A 43 3.12 14.97 -18.51
N ASP A 44 3.71 15.42 -17.40
CA ASP A 44 4.29 16.75 -17.23
C ASP A 44 5.82 16.62 -17.07
N SER A 45 6.56 17.71 -17.29
CA SER A 45 8.01 17.84 -17.06
C SER A 45 8.46 17.35 -15.68
N THR A 46 7.68 17.65 -14.64
CA THR A 46 7.93 17.15 -13.27
C THR A 46 7.86 15.63 -13.15
N GLN A 47 7.12 14.96 -14.04
CA GLN A 47 7.05 13.50 -14.10
C GLN A 47 8.27 12.90 -14.79
N GLN A 48 8.85 13.60 -15.79
CA GLN A 48 10.10 13.16 -16.43
C GLN A 48 11.26 13.16 -15.43
N ASP A 49 11.43 14.25 -14.68
CA ASP A 49 12.46 14.36 -13.65
C ASP A 49 12.32 13.27 -12.58
N LEU A 50 11.07 12.94 -12.18
CA LEU A 50 10.80 11.87 -11.23
C LEU A 50 11.08 10.48 -11.79
N ILE A 51 10.81 10.24 -13.08
CA ILE A 51 11.14 8.98 -13.75
C ILE A 51 12.65 8.79 -13.79
N ILE A 52 13.41 9.82 -14.15
CA ILE A 52 14.88 9.76 -14.20
C ILE A 52 15.46 9.53 -12.80
N ASP A 53 15.04 10.31 -11.80
CA ASP A 53 15.46 10.14 -10.40
C ASP A 53 15.14 8.73 -9.86
N SER A 54 13.97 8.19 -10.21
CA SER A 54 13.60 6.83 -9.83
C SER A 54 14.41 5.78 -10.59
N PHE A 55 14.67 5.97 -11.89
CA PHE A 55 15.52 5.05 -12.64
C PHE A 55 16.95 5.00 -12.09
N ILE A 56 17.54 6.13 -11.73
CA ILE A 56 18.88 6.19 -11.14
C ILE A 56 18.97 5.28 -9.90
N THR A 57 17.93 5.28 -9.06
CA THR A 57 17.94 4.58 -7.77
C THR A 57 17.37 3.17 -7.79
N GLU A 58 16.42 2.89 -8.70
CA GLU A 58 15.64 1.64 -8.74
C GLU A 58 15.79 0.86 -10.05
N GLY A 59 16.35 1.50 -11.08
CA GLY A 59 16.55 0.90 -12.38
C GLY A 59 17.53 -0.26 -12.32
N LYS A 60 17.41 -1.15 -13.31
CA LYS A 60 18.34 -2.27 -13.53
C LYS A 60 18.79 -2.28 -14.98
N VAL A 61 20.08 -2.53 -15.19
CA VAL A 61 20.74 -2.70 -16.48
C VAL A 61 21.50 -4.02 -16.41
N GLY A 62 20.91 -5.07 -16.97
CA GLY A 62 21.36 -6.44 -16.69
C GLY A 62 21.29 -6.73 -15.18
N GLU A 63 22.42 -7.10 -14.60
CA GLU A 63 22.56 -7.40 -13.16
C GLU A 63 22.98 -6.18 -12.32
N HIS A 64 23.20 -5.01 -12.94
CA HIS A 64 23.72 -3.82 -12.26
C HIS A 64 22.70 -2.70 -12.12
N SER A 65 22.89 -1.84 -11.12
CA SER A 65 22.15 -0.57 -11.00
C SER A 65 22.84 0.58 -11.78
N PRO A 66 22.12 1.64 -12.16
CA PRO A 66 22.76 2.83 -12.73
C PRO A 66 23.83 3.46 -11.82
N LEU A 67 23.64 3.41 -10.49
CA LEU A 67 24.64 3.86 -9.50
C LEU A 67 25.93 3.03 -9.60
N GLU A 68 25.82 1.70 -9.68
CA GLU A 68 26.97 0.81 -9.84
C GLU A 68 27.71 1.05 -11.15
N LEU A 69 26.98 1.18 -12.27
CA LEU A 69 27.57 1.47 -13.58
C LEU A 69 28.29 2.83 -13.60
N PHE A 70 27.76 3.83 -12.91
CA PHE A 70 28.42 5.12 -12.77
C PHE A 70 29.74 5.01 -11.98
N ILE A 71 29.72 4.30 -10.84
CA ILE A 71 30.91 4.06 -10.01
C ILE A 71 31.98 3.27 -10.79
N GLN A 72 31.59 2.33 -11.64
CA GLN A 72 32.49 1.52 -12.47
C GLN A 72 33.09 2.33 -13.63
N SER A 73 32.30 3.22 -14.26
CA SER A 73 32.74 4.05 -15.39
C SER A 73 33.62 5.23 -14.98
N HIS A 74 33.67 5.56 -13.69
CA HIS A 74 34.49 6.64 -13.15
C HIS A 74 35.53 6.11 -12.15
N PRO A 75 36.65 5.51 -12.61
CA PRO A 75 37.70 4.99 -11.74
C PRO A 75 38.35 6.09 -10.87
N ASP A 76 38.33 7.34 -11.33
CA ASP A 76 38.93 8.49 -10.68
C ASP A 76 38.13 9.04 -9.49
N LEU A 77 36.92 8.53 -9.22
CA LEU A 77 36.16 8.87 -8.02
C LEU A 77 36.91 8.42 -6.77
N ASP A 78 37.04 9.32 -5.81
CA ASP A 78 37.61 8.99 -4.51
C ASP A 78 36.67 8.09 -3.68
N GLU A 79 37.21 7.51 -2.61
CA GLU A 79 36.45 6.58 -1.77
C GLU A 79 35.24 7.25 -1.09
N SER A 80 35.33 8.54 -0.77
CA SER A 80 34.23 9.27 -0.14
C SER A 80 33.06 9.45 -1.10
N ASP A 81 33.34 9.82 -2.36
CA ASP A 81 32.33 9.95 -3.41
C ASP A 81 31.70 8.61 -3.74
N ARG A 82 32.50 7.54 -3.84
CA ARG A 82 31.99 6.18 -4.06
C ARG A 82 31.03 5.75 -2.97
N ASN A 83 31.41 5.96 -1.70
CA ASN A 83 30.56 5.63 -0.55
C ASN A 83 29.28 6.48 -0.53
N LEU A 84 29.36 7.76 -0.92
CA LEU A 84 28.19 8.64 -1.01
C LEU A 84 27.23 8.15 -2.09
N ILE A 85 27.71 7.84 -3.29
CA ILE A 85 26.88 7.31 -4.39
C ILE A 85 26.29 5.95 -4.01
N ASP A 86 27.09 5.05 -3.42
CA ASP A 86 26.62 3.74 -2.97
C ASP A 86 25.50 3.86 -1.92
N SER A 87 25.62 4.83 -1.01
CA SER A 87 24.60 5.09 0.00
C SER A 87 23.23 5.45 -0.62
N TRP A 88 23.19 5.93 -1.87
CA TRP A 88 21.95 6.29 -2.56
C TRP A 88 21.10 5.09 -2.97
N HIS A 89 21.60 3.84 -2.88
CA HIS A 89 20.74 2.64 -2.91
C HIS A 89 19.73 2.61 -1.77
N ARG A 90 19.97 3.34 -0.67
CA ARG A 90 19.04 3.50 0.45
C ARG A 90 18.05 4.64 0.24
N SER A 91 18.06 5.30 -0.92
CA SER A 91 17.09 6.35 -1.24
C SER A 91 15.72 5.75 -1.41
N PHE A 92 14.69 6.43 -0.92
CA PHE A 92 13.32 5.95 -1.01
C PHE A 92 12.33 7.10 -1.16
N ILE A 93 11.23 6.83 -1.86
CA ILE A 93 10.10 7.75 -1.92
C ILE A 93 9.21 7.54 -0.70
N GLY A 94 8.70 8.64 -0.14
CA GLY A 94 7.83 8.61 1.01
C GLY A 94 6.80 9.72 0.99
N LEU A 95 5.77 9.54 1.82
CA LEU A 95 4.85 10.62 2.21
C LEU A 95 5.39 11.24 3.50
N PHE A 96 5.89 12.46 3.40
CA PHE A 96 6.56 13.15 4.49
C PHE A 96 5.73 14.33 4.98
N ALA A 97 5.47 14.39 6.28
CA ALA A 97 4.96 15.60 6.93
C ALA A 97 6.12 16.49 7.36
N ILE A 98 6.04 17.78 7.04
CA ILE A 98 6.97 18.78 7.57
C ILE A 98 6.66 18.99 9.06
N SER A 99 7.49 18.43 9.93
CA SER A 99 7.33 18.52 11.38
C SER A 99 7.96 19.80 11.93
N ASN A 100 9.10 20.21 11.38
CA ASN A 100 9.79 21.43 11.77
C ASN A 100 10.55 22.05 10.59
N ILE A 101 10.78 23.37 10.64
CA ILE A 101 11.62 24.09 9.68
C ILE A 101 12.89 24.51 10.44
N LEU A 102 14.04 24.06 9.94
CA LEU A 102 15.35 24.38 10.48
C LEU A 102 15.96 25.56 9.71
N PRO A 103 16.97 26.26 10.27
CA PRO A 103 17.67 27.32 9.55
C PRO A 103 18.31 26.87 8.23
N ASP A 104 18.71 25.59 8.15
CA ASP A 104 19.42 24.97 7.03
C ASP A 104 18.70 23.72 6.49
N GLY A 105 17.40 23.55 6.74
CA GLY A 105 16.67 22.37 6.27
C GLY A 105 15.30 22.16 6.91
N PHE A 106 14.85 20.91 6.95
CA PHE A 106 13.56 20.50 7.50
C PHE A 106 13.71 19.26 8.36
N GLU A 107 12.86 19.14 9.36
CA GLU A 107 12.55 17.83 9.96
C GLU A 107 11.30 17.29 9.26
N LEU A 108 11.48 16.17 8.56
CA LEU A 108 10.42 15.43 7.91
C LEU A 108 10.09 14.20 8.73
N THR A 109 8.81 13.89 8.90
CA THR A 109 8.34 12.62 9.46
C THR A 109 7.68 11.81 8.36
N ASN A 110 8.16 10.59 8.12
CA ASN A 110 7.50 9.65 7.23
C ASN A 110 6.16 9.24 7.85
N TRP A 111 5.08 9.52 7.14
CA TRP A 111 3.73 9.34 7.65
C TRP A 111 3.37 7.86 7.89
N LEU A 112 3.95 6.96 7.09
CA LEU A 112 3.67 5.53 7.16
C LEU A 112 4.34 4.87 8.37
N THR A 113 5.54 5.33 8.72
CA THR A 113 6.44 4.65 9.67
C THR A 113 6.74 5.46 10.92
N ASP A 114 6.33 6.74 10.97
CA ASP A 114 6.65 7.71 12.04
C ASP A 114 8.16 7.97 12.22
N LYS A 115 9.00 7.52 11.28
CA LYS A 115 10.45 7.80 11.29
C LYS A 115 10.73 9.24 10.89
N ARG A 116 11.73 9.84 11.55
CA ARG A 116 12.10 11.26 11.36
C ARG A 116 13.41 11.39 10.61
N TYR A 117 13.48 12.41 9.76
CA TYR A 117 14.58 12.70 8.86
C TYR A 117 14.92 14.19 8.92
N ILE A 118 16.19 14.50 9.07
CA ILE A 118 16.70 15.85 8.83
C ILE A 118 17.05 15.92 7.34
N VAL A 119 16.38 16.80 6.60
CA VAL A 119 16.59 16.96 5.16
C VAL A 119 17.10 18.36 4.86
N LYS A 120 18.26 18.43 4.21
CA LYS A 120 18.94 19.69 3.88
C LYS A 120 18.86 19.96 2.37
N PRO A 121 18.79 21.23 1.94
CA PRO A 121 18.97 21.59 0.54
C PRO A 121 20.43 21.36 0.15
N ASN A 122 20.66 20.77 -1.02
CA ASN A 122 22.01 20.58 -1.57
C ASN A 122 22.39 21.65 -2.62
N ASN A 123 21.46 22.52 -3.00
CA ASN A 123 21.75 23.66 -3.87
C ASN A 123 20.83 24.86 -3.59
N PRO A 124 21.19 26.08 -4.04
CA PRO A 124 20.39 27.29 -3.81
C PRO A 124 18.99 27.27 -4.43
N GLN A 125 18.79 26.56 -5.55
CA GLN A 125 17.49 26.48 -6.23
C GLN A 125 16.48 25.67 -5.40
N ILE A 126 16.93 24.54 -4.85
CA ILE A 126 16.15 23.72 -3.91
C ILE A 126 15.83 24.54 -2.67
N LEU A 127 16.82 25.25 -2.09
CA LEU A 127 16.59 26.14 -0.95
C LEU A 127 15.49 27.19 -1.24
N GLN A 128 15.50 27.81 -2.43
CA GLN A 128 14.48 28.77 -2.82
C GLN A 128 13.10 28.10 -2.96
N THR A 129 13.06 26.91 -3.55
CA THR A 129 11.82 26.17 -3.81
C THR A 129 11.16 25.71 -2.52
N ILE A 130 11.96 25.21 -1.58
CA ILE A 130 11.48 24.74 -0.26
C ILE A 130 11.21 25.89 0.72
N SER A 131 11.74 27.11 0.51
CA SER A 131 11.52 28.26 1.41
C SER A 131 10.05 28.65 1.60
N ARG A 132 9.17 28.23 0.68
CA ARG A 132 7.72 28.49 0.73
C ARG A 132 6.93 27.46 1.52
N LEU A 133 7.57 26.33 1.85
CA LEU A 133 6.95 25.22 2.55
C LEU A 133 6.69 25.57 4.01
N LYS A 134 5.63 24.97 4.57
CA LYS A 134 5.14 25.28 5.92
C LYS A 134 5.01 24.01 6.75
N VAL A 135 5.23 24.16 8.05
CA VAL A 135 4.97 23.09 9.03
C VAL A 135 3.54 22.56 8.88
N GLY A 136 3.41 21.24 8.86
CA GLY A 136 2.16 20.48 8.68
C GLY A 136 1.76 20.21 7.23
N GLU A 137 2.52 20.69 6.24
CA GLU A 137 2.32 20.30 4.84
C GLU A 137 2.87 18.89 4.57
N ILE A 138 2.20 18.17 3.68
CA ILE A 138 2.58 16.82 3.23
C ILE A 138 3.27 16.91 1.87
N LEU A 139 4.41 16.24 1.76
CA LEU A 139 5.22 16.10 0.56
C LEU A 139 5.25 14.64 0.12
N LEU A 140 5.09 14.39 -1.17
CA LEU A 140 5.50 13.15 -1.80
C LEU A 140 6.84 13.41 -2.49
N THR A 141 7.91 12.78 -2.02
CA THR A 141 9.26 13.01 -2.57
C THR A 141 10.21 11.87 -2.22
N ARG A 142 11.32 11.77 -2.95
CA ARG A 142 12.44 10.90 -2.64
C ARG A 142 13.49 11.66 -1.85
N ILE A 143 13.97 11.02 -0.78
CA ILE A 143 15.12 11.49 -0.02
C ILE A 143 16.29 10.52 -0.18
N SER A 144 17.50 11.06 -0.21
CA SER A 144 18.76 10.30 -0.29
C SER A 144 19.64 10.60 0.89
N PRO A 145 20.35 9.60 1.45
CA PRO A 145 21.27 9.85 2.54
C PRO A 145 22.49 10.63 2.05
N VAL A 146 23.03 11.47 2.93
CA VAL A 146 24.36 12.08 2.75
C VAL A 146 25.29 11.65 3.86
N THR A 147 24.74 11.55 5.07
CA THR A 147 25.40 10.97 6.23
C THR A 147 24.40 10.08 6.97
N ASP A 148 24.83 9.43 8.06
CA ASP A 148 23.92 8.72 8.95
C ASP A 148 22.91 9.64 9.66
N SER A 149 23.16 10.95 9.67
CA SER A 149 22.40 11.93 10.45
C SER A 149 21.47 12.82 9.64
N TYR A 150 21.73 12.99 8.33
CA TYR A 150 20.92 13.85 7.49
C TYR A 150 20.92 13.42 6.02
N TRP A 151 19.88 13.90 5.34
CA TRP A 151 19.45 13.50 4.01
C TRP A 151 19.30 14.73 3.11
N ILE A 152 19.14 14.51 1.81
CA ILE A 152 18.83 15.54 0.81
C ILE A 152 17.57 15.16 0.03
N PHE A 153 16.95 16.15 -0.61
CA PHE A 153 15.94 15.88 -1.64
C PHE A 153 16.61 15.30 -2.89
N SER A 154 16.22 14.10 -3.28
CA SER A 154 16.70 13.45 -4.50
C SER A 154 15.92 13.91 -5.72
N GLY A 155 14.60 13.83 -5.65
CA GLY A 155 13.77 14.22 -6.78
C GLY A 155 13.18 15.63 -6.66
N PRO A 156 12.39 16.04 -7.66
CA PRO A 156 11.30 16.96 -7.42
C PRO A 156 10.38 16.43 -6.30
N TYR A 157 9.58 17.31 -5.73
CA TYR A 157 8.54 16.94 -4.76
C TYR A 157 7.16 17.34 -5.26
N THR A 158 6.15 16.56 -4.91
CA THR A 158 4.76 16.97 -5.03
C THR A 158 4.25 17.49 -3.69
N LEU A 159 3.89 18.77 -3.65
CA LEU A 159 3.27 19.39 -2.48
C LEU A 159 1.78 19.05 -2.45
N MET A 160 1.35 18.30 -1.44
CA MET A 160 -0.07 17.99 -1.22
C MET A 160 -0.75 18.99 -0.29
N GLY A 161 0.03 19.89 0.32
CA GLY A 161 -0.45 20.89 1.27
C GLY A 161 -0.83 20.27 2.63
N LYS A 162 -1.58 21.03 3.44
CA LYS A 162 -2.10 20.55 4.73
C LYS A 162 -3.33 19.69 4.48
N LEU A 163 -3.20 18.38 4.69
CA LEU A 163 -4.28 17.43 4.45
C LEU A 163 -5.08 17.20 5.73
N GLY A 164 -6.38 17.45 5.68
CA GLY A 164 -7.31 16.92 6.68
C GLY A 164 -7.43 15.41 6.58
N LYS A 165 -7.92 14.75 7.63
CA LYS A 165 -7.95 13.28 7.75
C LYS A 165 -8.50 12.54 6.52
N PRO A 166 -9.61 12.96 5.89
CA PRO A 166 -10.14 12.27 4.71
C PRO A 166 -9.22 12.35 3.49
N LYS A 167 -8.62 13.54 3.24
CA LYS A 167 -7.70 13.72 2.11
C LYS A 167 -6.38 13.00 2.34
N LEU A 168 -5.94 12.91 3.60
CA LEU A 168 -4.74 12.19 3.99
C LEU A 168 -4.91 10.68 3.82
N ALA A 169 -6.05 10.13 4.21
CA ALA A 169 -6.38 8.72 3.96
C ALA A 169 -6.36 8.40 2.46
N VAL A 170 -6.89 9.30 1.61
CA VAL A 170 -6.81 9.16 0.14
C VAL A 170 -5.36 9.22 -0.34
N ALA A 171 -4.55 10.15 0.16
CA ALA A 171 -3.13 10.24 -0.20
C ALA A 171 -2.36 8.96 0.14
N ILE A 172 -2.61 8.37 1.30
CA ILE A 172 -1.99 7.10 1.71
C ILE A 172 -2.49 5.94 0.85
N GLY A 173 -3.78 5.89 0.54
CA GLY A 173 -4.34 4.90 -0.41
C GLY A 173 -3.65 4.97 -1.77
N ASN A 174 -3.56 6.18 -2.34
CA ASN A 174 -2.84 6.41 -3.59
C ASN A 174 -1.36 6.03 -3.49
N PHE A 175 -0.72 6.24 -2.33
CA PHE A 175 0.66 5.81 -2.13
C PHE A 175 0.79 4.29 -2.09
N LYS A 176 -0.09 3.60 -1.35
CA LYS A 176 -0.16 2.14 -1.31
C LYS A 176 -0.38 1.53 -2.68
N GLU A 177 -1.13 2.16 -3.56
CA GLU A 177 -1.41 1.65 -4.90
C GLU A 177 -0.23 1.86 -5.86
N ASN A 178 0.39 3.05 -5.83
CA ASN A 178 1.37 3.46 -6.84
C ASN A 178 2.84 3.22 -6.42
N TYR A 179 3.11 3.14 -5.11
CA TYR A 179 4.45 3.03 -4.53
C TYR A 179 4.56 1.84 -3.56
N LYS A 180 4.02 0.68 -3.96
CA LYS A 180 3.96 -0.55 -3.15
C LYS A 180 5.32 -0.98 -2.57
N SER A 181 6.37 -0.90 -3.38
CA SER A 181 7.76 -1.18 -2.99
C SER A 181 8.28 -0.26 -1.88
N HIS A 182 7.61 0.87 -1.63
CA HIS A 182 8.06 1.91 -0.71
C HIS A 182 7.27 2.05 0.59
N LEU A 183 6.27 1.19 0.82
CA LEU A 183 5.39 1.32 1.99
C LEU A 183 6.11 1.32 3.33
N TYR A 184 7.24 0.61 3.41
CA TYR A 184 8.04 0.44 4.63
C TYR A 184 9.53 0.39 4.30
N SER A 185 10.00 1.03 3.22
CA SER A 185 11.43 0.97 2.81
C SER A 185 12.39 1.40 3.91
N ASP A 186 11.96 2.33 4.75
CA ASP A 186 12.73 2.83 5.88
C ASP A 186 12.52 2.06 7.18
N ALA A 187 11.58 1.13 7.21
CA ALA A 187 11.22 0.32 8.38
C ALA A 187 11.04 -1.16 8.00
N PRO A 188 12.13 -1.87 7.63
CA PRO A 188 12.06 -3.29 7.27
C PRO A 188 11.44 -4.16 8.36
N GLU A 189 11.59 -3.77 9.63
CA GLU A 189 10.94 -4.42 10.77
C GLU A 189 9.41 -4.35 10.70
N LEU A 190 8.84 -3.22 10.27
CA LEU A 190 7.40 -3.06 10.09
C LEU A 190 6.90 -3.87 8.89
N LEU A 191 7.70 -3.94 7.83
CA LEU A 191 7.38 -4.77 6.66
C LEU A 191 7.32 -6.26 7.03
N GLU A 192 8.30 -6.74 7.78
CA GLU A 192 8.34 -8.14 8.23
C GLU A 192 7.15 -8.46 9.15
N GLU A 193 6.81 -7.55 10.08
CA GLU A 193 5.66 -7.71 10.96
C GLU A 193 4.34 -7.72 10.17
N ALA A 194 4.21 -6.86 9.16
CA ALA A 194 3.06 -6.85 8.26
C ALA A 194 2.94 -8.19 7.52
N TRP A 195 4.03 -8.75 6.98
CA TRP A 195 4.01 -10.07 6.35
C TRP A 195 3.66 -11.20 7.33
N ARG A 196 4.23 -11.16 8.53
CA ARG A 196 3.95 -12.15 9.59
C ARG A 196 2.47 -12.14 9.97
N SER A 197 1.83 -10.97 9.99
CA SER A 197 0.41 -10.85 10.28
C SER A 197 -0.48 -11.54 9.24
N VAL A 198 -0.10 -11.54 7.96
CA VAL A 198 -0.82 -12.23 6.88
C VAL A 198 -0.76 -13.74 7.09
N ALA A 199 0.43 -14.27 7.39
CA ALA A 199 0.63 -15.67 7.71
C ALA A 199 -0.17 -16.09 8.97
N GLN A 200 -0.16 -15.26 10.01
CA GLN A 200 -0.94 -15.50 11.23
C GLN A 200 -2.45 -15.50 10.95
N TYR A 201 -2.95 -14.53 10.18
CA TYR A 201 -4.35 -14.48 9.77
C TYR A 201 -4.74 -15.73 8.99
N HIS A 202 -3.88 -16.19 8.09
CA HIS A 202 -4.11 -17.42 7.33
C HIS A 202 -4.25 -18.64 8.24
N GLN A 203 -3.36 -18.80 9.22
CA GLN A 203 -3.46 -19.89 10.19
C GLN A 203 -4.74 -19.80 11.01
N GLN A 204 -5.09 -18.60 11.50
CA GLN A 204 -6.32 -18.38 12.25
C GLN A 204 -7.57 -18.68 11.40
N PHE A 205 -7.54 -18.37 10.11
CA PHE A 205 -8.60 -18.68 9.16
C PHE A 205 -8.78 -20.20 9.05
N ILE A 206 -7.69 -20.95 8.88
CA ILE A 206 -7.74 -22.43 8.86
C ILE A 206 -8.25 -22.96 10.20
N ASP A 207 -7.79 -22.44 11.33
CA ASP A 207 -8.22 -22.90 12.65
C ASP A 207 -9.73 -22.69 12.88
N PHE A 208 -10.30 -21.62 12.33
CA PHE A 208 -11.73 -21.30 12.47
C PHE A 208 -12.61 -22.04 11.46
N PHE A 209 -12.18 -22.12 10.19
CA PHE A 209 -12.98 -22.69 9.09
C PHE A 209 -12.66 -24.16 8.80
N GLY A 210 -11.56 -24.69 9.32
CA GLY A 210 -11.05 -26.04 9.08
C GLY A 210 -10.32 -26.23 7.75
N THR A 211 -10.26 -25.21 6.91
CA THR A 211 -9.68 -25.24 5.56
C THR A 211 -9.32 -23.82 5.12
N ASP A 212 -8.47 -23.70 4.10
CA ASP A 212 -8.09 -22.44 3.47
C ASP A 212 -9.07 -21.97 2.39
N GLU A 213 -10.08 -22.78 2.06
CA GLU A 213 -11.12 -22.52 1.07
C GLU A 213 -12.50 -22.85 1.63
N ILE A 214 -13.39 -21.85 1.69
CA ILE A 214 -14.79 -22.04 2.05
C ILE A 214 -15.68 -21.41 0.98
N THR A 215 -16.84 -22.01 0.75
CA THR A 215 -17.82 -21.46 -0.17
C THR A 215 -19.18 -21.41 0.49
N LEU A 216 -19.75 -20.22 0.60
CA LEU A 216 -21.01 -19.95 1.29
C LEU A 216 -21.81 -18.87 0.54
N PRO A 217 -23.13 -18.76 0.77
CA PRO A 217 -23.88 -17.59 0.36
C PRO A 217 -23.30 -16.31 0.96
N GLY A 218 -23.25 -15.23 0.18
CA GLY A 218 -22.55 -13.99 0.54
C GLY A 218 -22.96 -13.42 1.91
N TYR A 219 -24.26 -13.49 2.23
CA TYR A 219 -24.77 -13.06 3.53
C TYR A 219 -24.25 -13.91 4.69
N GLN A 220 -24.20 -15.23 4.52
CA GLN A 220 -23.70 -16.16 5.53
C GLN A 220 -22.18 -16.04 5.69
N LEU A 221 -21.47 -15.91 4.57
CA LEU A 221 -20.02 -15.65 4.58
C LEU A 221 -19.70 -14.37 5.35
N ASN A 222 -20.43 -13.28 5.10
CA ASN A 222 -20.22 -12.03 5.81
C ASN A 222 -20.37 -12.18 7.32
N LYS A 223 -21.42 -12.91 7.76
CA LYS A 223 -21.65 -13.17 9.17
C LYS A 223 -20.50 -13.98 9.77
N LYS A 224 -20.03 -15.02 9.06
CA LYS A 224 -18.91 -15.86 9.49
C LYS A 224 -17.58 -15.12 9.55
N ILE A 225 -17.32 -14.23 8.60
CA ILE A 225 -16.12 -13.36 8.63
C ILE A 225 -16.19 -12.38 9.80
N ALA A 226 -17.36 -11.84 10.12
CA ALA A 226 -17.54 -10.99 11.30
C ALA A 226 -17.31 -11.76 12.61
N GLU A 227 -17.88 -12.96 12.75
CA GLU A 227 -17.63 -13.87 13.90
C GLU A 227 -16.13 -14.19 14.03
N PHE A 228 -15.48 -14.52 12.91
CA PHE A 228 -14.05 -14.78 12.88
C PHE A 228 -13.22 -13.56 13.33
N GLN A 229 -13.60 -12.35 12.88
CA GLN A 229 -12.94 -11.10 13.27
C GLN A 229 -13.05 -10.79 14.75
N GLU A 230 -14.21 -11.05 15.36
CA GLU A 230 -14.39 -10.87 16.79
C GLU A 230 -13.42 -11.76 17.57
N ILE A 231 -13.30 -13.04 17.19
CA ILE A 231 -12.40 -14.00 17.85
C ILE A 231 -10.93 -13.59 17.71
N ILE A 232 -10.46 -13.20 16.52
CA ILE A 232 -9.06 -12.80 16.34
C ILE A 232 -8.76 -11.50 17.10
N THR A 233 -9.73 -10.59 17.19
CA THR A 233 -9.58 -9.33 17.94
C THR A 233 -9.48 -9.63 19.44
N GLU A 234 -10.35 -10.49 19.97
CA GLU A 234 -10.29 -10.94 21.36
C GLU A 234 -8.96 -11.61 21.69
N LYS A 235 -8.48 -12.54 20.84
CA LYS A 235 -7.17 -13.19 21.01
C LYS A 235 -6.03 -12.17 21.02
N THR A 236 -6.09 -11.18 20.15
CA THR A 236 -5.06 -10.13 20.06
C THR A 236 -5.06 -9.24 21.30
N LEU A 237 -6.23 -8.85 21.79
CA LEU A 237 -6.38 -8.07 23.03
C LEU A 237 -5.90 -8.86 24.25
N ALA A 238 -6.29 -10.13 24.36
CA ALA A 238 -5.83 -11.01 25.43
C ALA A 238 -4.31 -11.20 25.41
N ALA A 239 -3.70 -11.40 24.24
CA ALA A 239 -2.24 -11.48 24.09
C ALA A 239 -1.53 -10.17 24.47
N ALA A 240 -2.21 -9.02 24.31
CA ALA A 240 -1.73 -7.72 24.76
C ALA A 240 -1.97 -7.46 26.28
N GLY A 241 -2.51 -8.43 27.01
CA GLY A 241 -2.83 -8.30 28.44
C GLY A 241 -4.07 -7.44 28.71
N ILE A 242 -4.88 -7.16 27.69
CA ILE A 242 -6.12 -6.40 27.80
C ILE A 242 -7.26 -7.37 28.05
N ASP A 243 -7.84 -7.30 29.25
CA ASP A 243 -9.01 -8.10 29.63
C ASP A 243 -10.25 -7.55 28.92
N THR A 244 -10.72 -8.27 27.90
CA THR A 244 -11.90 -7.89 27.09
C THR A 244 -13.23 -8.05 27.82
N SER A 245 -13.23 -8.67 29.01
CA SER A 245 -14.41 -8.76 29.87
C SER A 245 -14.66 -7.50 30.72
N LYS A 246 -13.68 -6.57 30.73
CA LYS A 246 -13.74 -5.30 31.46
C LYS A 246 -13.94 -4.13 30.51
N SER A 247 -14.82 -3.22 30.89
CA SER A 247 -14.96 -1.92 30.24
C SER A 247 -13.67 -1.11 30.37
N LEU A 248 -13.43 -0.19 29.43
CA LEU A 248 -12.26 0.70 29.43
C LEU A 248 -12.11 1.47 30.75
N ALA A 249 -13.24 1.77 31.41
CA ALA A 249 -13.30 2.40 32.72
C ALA A 249 -12.78 1.49 33.85
N GLU A 250 -13.16 0.21 33.85
CA GLU A 250 -12.69 -0.78 34.83
C GLU A 250 -11.19 -1.09 34.66
N VAL A 251 -10.65 -0.98 33.44
CA VAL A 251 -9.21 -1.11 33.17
C VAL A 251 -8.43 0.12 33.68
N ALA A 252 -8.98 1.34 33.51
CA ALA A 252 -8.38 2.57 34.04
C ALA A 252 -8.39 2.60 35.58
N GLU A 253 -9.49 2.18 36.19
CA GLU A 253 -9.64 2.06 37.64
C GLU A 253 -8.70 1.01 38.25
N ALA A 254 -8.53 -0.14 37.59
CA ALA A 254 -7.56 -1.17 38.00
C ALA A 254 -6.09 -0.73 37.85
N ALA A 255 -5.81 0.22 36.95
CA ALA A 255 -4.49 0.82 36.76
C ALA A 255 -4.23 2.01 37.71
N GLY A 256 -5.21 2.40 38.54
CA GLY A 256 -5.11 3.51 39.48
C GLY A 256 -5.09 4.89 38.82
N ILE A 257 -5.58 5.01 37.58
CA ILE A 257 -5.67 6.26 36.84
C ILE A 257 -7.06 6.85 37.10
N ASP A 258 -7.10 8.04 37.71
CA ASP A 258 -8.33 8.71 38.09
C ASP A 258 -8.91 9.57 36.94
N ASP A 259 -10.24 9.72 36.90
CA ASP A 259 -10.98 10.49 35.88
C ASP A 259 -10.52 11.95 35.74
N GLU A 260 -10.02 12.56 36.81
CA GLU A 260 -9.46 13.91 36.83
C GLU A 260 -8.04 13.97 36.24
N GLU A 261 -7.22 12.93 36.36
CA GLU A 261 -5.94 12.83 35.65
C GLU A 261 -6.15 12.72 34.13
N ILE A 262 -7.18 11.99 33.70
CA ILE A 262 -7.56 11.87 32.29
C ILE A 262 -8.05 13.22 31.74
N LYS A 263 -8.86 13.97 32.50
CA LYS A 263 -9.35 15.30 32.10
C LYS A 263 -8.28 16.39 32.18
N ALA A 264 -7.37 16.34 33.16
CA ALA A 264 -6.28 17.30 33.28
C ALA A 264 -5.34 17.20 32.08
N ALA A 265 -4.99 15.97 31.68
CA ALA A 265 -4.15 15.76 30.50
C ALA A 265 -4.88 16.08 29.17
N ALA A 266 -6.21 16.00 29.13
CA ALA A 266 -7.04 16.47 28.02
C ALA A 266 -7.00 18.01 27.86
N ALA A 267 -7.11 18.73 28.98
CA ALA A 267 -7.16 20.18 29.03
C ALA A 267 -5.79 20.81 28.72
N GLU A 268 -4.70 20.19 29.17
CA GLU A 268 -3.33 20.66 28.92
C GLU A 268 -2.94 20.59 27.42
N LEU A 269 -3.60 19.71 26.66
CA LEU A 269 -3.39 19.52 25.21
C LEU A 269 -4.45 20.22 24.35
N GLY A 270 -5.39 20.97 24.95
CA GLY A 270 -6.34 21.82 24.24
C GLY A 270 -7.42 21.08 23.43
N ALA A 271 -7.78 19.85 23.82
CA ALA A 271 -8.77 19.03 23.11
C ALA A 271 -10.04 18.74 23.95
N ASP A 272 -11.17 18.54 23.25
CA ASP A 272 -12.49 18.23 23.81
C ASP A 272 -12.49 16.85 24.49
N SER A 273 -13.00 16.79 25.73
CA SER A 273 -12.86 15.67 26.67
C SER A 273 -13.47 14.35 26.19
N ASN A 274 -14.38 14.38 25.22
CA ASN A 274 -14.99 13.20 24.63
C ASN A 274 -14.08 12.44 23.63
N ALA A 275 -12.99 13.07 23.13
CA ALA A 275 -12.04 12.42 22.22
C ALA A 275 -10.90 11.69 22.95
N VAL A 276 -10.74 11.95 24.24
CA VAL A 276 -9.53 11.60 25.01
C VAL A 276 -9.54 10.15 25.50
N SER A 277 -10.71 9.52 25.62
CA SER A 277 -10.85 8.11 25.98
C SER A 277 -10.31 7.13 24.93
N GLN A 278 -9.98 7.56 23.70
CA GLN A 278 -9.44 6.68 22.66
C GLN A 278 -7.90 6.74 22.52
N ILE A 279 -7.20 7.61 23.25
CA ILE A 279 -5.79 7.93 22.96
C ILE A 279 -4.84 7.57 24.12
N PHE A 280 -5.34 7.31 25.33
CA PHE A 280 -4.53 7.21 26.55
C PHE A 280 -3.72 5.92 26.76
N ASN A 281 -3.30 5.25 25.68
CA ASN A 281 -2.51 4.03 25.75
C ASN A 281 -1.24 4.02 24.90
N ASN A 282 -0.55 5.16 24.71
CA ASN A 282 0.80 5.15 24.12
C ASN A 282 1.69 6.29 24.61
N LYS A 283 2.36 6.10 25.74
CA LYS A 283 3.61 6.80 26.09
C LYS A 283 4.70 5.78 26.43
N LYS A 284 5.31 5.26 25.37
CA LYS A 284 6.70 4.77 25.21
C LYS A 284 6.68 3.88 23.97
N GLY A 285 7.56 4.16 23.01
CA GLY A 285 7.57 3.54 21.70
C GLY A 285 7.49 2.02 21.77
N ASN A 286 6.59 1.47 20.96
CA ASN A 286 6.76 0.21 20.27
C ASN A 286 5.66 0.09 19.23
N ASN A 287 6.07 -0.14 17.99
CA ASN A 287 5.29 -0.55 16.84
C ASN A 287 4.17 -1.51 17.26
N LYS A 288 2.95 -1.00 17.40
CA LYS A 288 1.78 -1.85 17.58
C LYS A 288 1.01 -1.81 16.27
N MET A 289 0.92 -2.97 15.66
CA MET A 289 0.21 -3.21 14.41
C MET A 289 -1.23 -3.64 14.71
N VAL A 290 -2.20 -3.20 13.91
CA VAL A 290 -3.61 -3.57 14.02
C VAL A 290 -4.16 -3.97 12.65
N MET A 291 -4.98 -5.01 12.64
CA MET A 291 -5.66 -5.48 11.43
C MET A 291 -6.80 -4.54 11.04
N PRO A 292 -6.93 -4.17 9.76
CA PRO A 292 -8.10 -3.44 9.29
C PRO A 292 -9.35 -4.32 9.36
N LYS A 293 -10.52 -3.70 9.58
CA LYS A 293 -11.79 -4.41 9.55
C LYS A 293 -12.12 -4.82 8.12
N VAL A 294 -12.34 -6.11 7.88
CA VAL A 294 -12.74 -6.64 6.56
C VAL A 294 -14.25 -6.90 6.57
N ASP A 295 -15.03 -5.97 6.03
CA ASP A 295 -16.45 -6.18 5.80
C ASP A 295 -16.66 -6.46 4.31
N LEU A 296 -17.51 -7.43 3.96
CA LEU A 296 -17.72 -7.74 2.55
C LEU A 296 -18.39 -6.54 1.84
N PRO A 297 -17.92 -6.18 0.65
CA PRO A 297 -18.62 -5.22 -0.20
C PRO A 297 -20.08 -5.61 -0.45
N PRO A 298 -20.99 -4.64 -0.65
CA PRO A 298 -22.42 -4.90 -0.82
C PRO A 298 -22.76 -5.90 -1.92
N GLU A 299 -22.00 -5.92 -3.01
CA GLU A 299 -22.14 -6.86 -4.11
C GLU A 299 -21.85 -8.31 -3.67
N LEU A 300 -20.79 -8.53 -2.90
CA LEU A 300 -20.44 -9.86 -2.40
C LEU A 300 -21.41 -10.33 -1.33
N LYS A 301 -21.93 -9.44 -0.49
CA LYS A 301 -22.97 -9.78 0.50
C LYS A 301 -24.25 -10.32 -0.13
N LYS A 302 -24.60 -9.84 -1.33
CA LYS A 302 -25.81 -10.23 -2.06
C LYS A 302 -25.58 -11.39 -3.02
N ALA A 303 -24.34 -11.80 -3.24
CA ALA A 303 -24.03 -12.90 -4.12
C ALA A 303 -24.59 -14.22 -3.56
N GLU A 304 -25.18 -15.03 -4.45
CA GLU A 304 -25.74 -16.34 -4.11
C GLU A 304 -24.69 -17.28 -3.52
N GLN A 305 -23.44 -17.13 -3.97
CA GLN A 305 -22.31 -17.92 -3.54
C GLN A 305 -21.04 -17.08 -3.66
N VAL A 306 -20.16 -17.19 -2.67
CA VAL A 306 -18.83 -16.58 -2.65
C VAL A 306 -17.85 -17.59 -2.08
N THR A 307 -16.77 -17.84 -2.81
CA THR A 307 -15.64 -18.60 -2.29
C THR A 307 -14.65 -17.65 -1.62
N ALA A 308 -14.34 -17.87 -0.35
CA ALA A 308 -13.24 -17.20 0.32
C ALA A 308 -12.02 -18.13 0.30
N LEU A 309 -10.90 -17.61 -0.22
CA LEU A 309 -9.60 -18.26 -0.17
C LEU A 309 -8.69 -17.49 0.78
N SER A 310 -7.85 -18.21 1.51
CA SER A 310 -6.84 -17.66 2.41
C SER A 310 -5.46 -18.22 2.06
N HIS A 311 -4.45 -17.36 1.99
CA HIS A 311 -3.07 -17.76 1.71
C HIS A 311 -2.09 -16.96 2.57
N PRO A 312 -1.00 -17.57 3.10
CA PRO A 312 -0.07 -16.89 4.01
C PRO A 312 0.73 -15.74 3.36
N ARG A 313 0.75 -15.66 2.02
CA ARG A 313 1.40 -14.58 1.26
C ARG A 313 0.49 -13.82 0.30
N TRP A 314 -0.58 -14.44 -0.20
CA TRP A 314 -1.49 -13.79 -1.15
C TRP A 314 -2.68 -13.15 -0.44
N GLY A 315 -2.78 -13.36 0.88
CA GLY A 315 -3.82 -12.82 1.72
C GLY A 315 -5.16 -13.52 1.50
N GLN A 316 -6.23 -12.76 1.70
CA GLN A 316 -7.60 -13.25 1.54
C GLN A 316 -8.18 -12.77 0.21
N MET A 317 -8.87 -13.67 -0.48
CA MET A 317 -9.60 -13.37 -1.72
C MET A 317 -11.06 -13.79 -1.57
N PHE A 318 -11.96 -13.04 -2.19
CA PHE A 318 -13.38 -13.37 -2.26
C PHE A 318 -13.80 -13.47 -3.72
N LEU A 319 -14.19 -14.66 -4.15
CA LEU A 319 -14.43 -15.01 -5.55
C LEU A 319 -15.90 -15.44 -5.73
N PRO A 320 -16.79 -14.56 -6.21
CA PRO A 320 -18.22 -14.84 -6.35
C PRO A 320 -18.56 -15.86 -7.45
N THR A 321 -17.60 -16.19 -8.31
CA THR A 321 -17.80 -17.03 -9.50
C THR A 321 -16.84 -18.23 -9.55
N TYR A 322 -16.09 -18.50 -8.48
CA TYR A 322 -15.05 -19.53 -8.46
C TYR A 322 -15.63 -20.93 -8.67
N THR A 323 -16.75 -21.25 -8.03
CA THR A 323 -17.45 -22.53 -8.24
C THR A 323 -17.92 -22.71 -9.68
N LYS A 324 -18.26 -21.62 -10.38
CA LYS A 324 -18.62 -21.68 -11.80
C LYS A 324 -17.40 -22.01 -12.67
N VAL A 325 -16.22 -21.47 -12.35
CA VAL A 325 -14.96 -21.85 -13.00
C VAL A 325 -14.62 -23.31 -12.72
N GLN A 326 -14.74 -23.78 -11.48
CA GLN A 326 -14.56 -25.20 -11.14
C GLN A 326 -15.54 -26.09 -11.94
N THR A 327 -16.78 -25.64 -12.14
CA THR A 327 -17.78 -26.36 -12.96
C THR A 327 -17.36 -26.44 -14.41
N ILE A 328 -16.86 -25.33 -14.99
CA ILE A 328 -16.32 -25.29 -16.37
C ILE A 328 -15.16 -26.29 -16.50
N LEU A 329 -14.22 -26.28 -15.55
CA LEU A 329 -13.05 -27.15 -15.56
C LEU A 329 -13.37 -28.62 -15.25
N SER A 330 -14.53 -28.89 -14.65
CA SER A 330 -14.99 -30.26 -14.35
C SER A 330 -15.89 -30.84 -15.45
N ALA A 331 -16.35 -30.01 -16.41
CA ALA A 331 -17.24 -30.45 -17.48
C ALA A 331 -16.48 -31.30 -18.52
N GLN A 332 -17.16 -32.30 -19.10
CA GLN A 332 -16.61 -33.07 -20.22
C GLN A 332 -16.42 -32.20 -21.47
N ASP A 333 -17.41 -31.35 -21.75
CA ASP A 333 -17.36 -30.32 -22.77
C ASP A 333 -17.59 -28.96 -22.12
N TRP A 334 -16.49 -28.28 -21.80
CA TRP A 334 -16.52 -26.97 -21.16
C TRP A 334 -17.11 -25.89 -22.07
N GLN A 335 -17.07 -26.05 -23.40
CA GLN A 335 -17.60 -25.09 -24.36
C GLN A 335 -19.13 -25.06 -24.36
N SER A 336 -19.76 -26.17 -23.97
CA SER A 336 -21.22 -26.26 -23.78
C SER A 336 -21.73 -25.49 -22.55
N VAL A 337 -20.85 -25.15 -21.60
CA VAL A 337 -21.23 -24.44 -20.38
C VAL A 337 -21.50 -22.98 -20.71
N GLU A 338 -22.73 -22.53 -20.43
CA GLU A 338 -23.17 -21.17 -20.77
C GLU A 338 -22.26 -20.10 -20.16
N GLY A 339 -21.73 -19.22 -21.02
CA GLY A 339 -20.86 -18.12 -20.61
C GLY A 339 -19.44 -18.50 -20.23
N ALA A 340 -19.01 -19.76 -20.44
CA ALA A 340 -17.69 -20.24 -20.02
C ALA A 340 -16.54 -19.40 -20.59
N HIS A 341 -16.53 -19.15 -21.90
CA HIS A 341 -15.47 -18.36 -22.53
C HIS A 341 -15.36 -16.96 -21.91
N LYS A 342 -16.49 -16.28 -21.72
CA LYS A 342 -16.53 -14.93 -21.13
C LYS A 342 -16.03 -14.94 -19.69
N LEU A 343 -16.40 -15.95 -18.90
CA LEU A 343 -16.00 -16.04 -17.51
C LEU A 343 -14.50 -16.31 -17.35
N ILE A 344 -13.93 -17.23 -18.12
CA ILE A 344 -12.48 -17.51 -18.05
C ILE A 344 -11.67 -16.29 -18.55
N ARG A 345 -12.12 -15.62 -19.61
CA ARG A 345 -11.51 -14.36 -20.08
C ARG A 345 -11.57 -13.28 -19.00
N PHE A 346 -12.70 -13.15 -18.31
CA PHE A 346 -12.82 -12.26 -17.15
C PHE A 346 -11.82 -12.62 -16.04
N TYR A 347 -11.58 -13.90 -15.75
CA TYR A 347 -10.57 -14.31 -14.77
C TYR A 347 -9.14 -13.91 -15.19
N LEU A 348 -8.84 -13.95 -16.49
CA LEU A 348 -7.54 -13.53 -17.02
C LEU A 348 -7.38 -12.01 -16.90
N GLU A 349 -8.42 -11.24 -17.20
CA GLU A 349 -8.34 -9.78 -17.26
C GLU A 349 -8.51 -9.09 -15.90
N ASP A 350 -9.26 -9.68 -14.97
CA ASP A 350 -9.57 -9.05 -13.69
C ASP A 350 -8.36 -9.05 -12.73
N LYS A 351 -7.95 -7.86 -12.29
CA LYS A 351 -6.77 -7.65 -11.43
C LYS A 351 -6.96 -8.15 -9.99
N SER A 352 -8.21 -8.30 -9.52
CA SER A 352 -8.50 -8.84 -8.19
C SER A 352 -8.25 -10.35 -8.11
N ILE A 353 -8.21 -11.03 -9.26
CA ILE A 353 -7.92 -12.47 -9.38
C ILE A 353 -6.42 -12.62 -9.62
N ASN A 354 -5.68 -12.82 -8.53
CA ASN A 354 -4.22 -12.92 -8.54
C ASN A 354 -3.71 -14.28 -9.04
N ALA A 355 -2.39 -14.41 -9.21
CA ALA A 355 -1.75 -15.61 -9.74
C ALA A 355 -2.02 -16.87 -8.90
N PHE A 356 -2.15 -16.74 -7.58
CA PHE A 356 -2.43 -17.88 -6.71
C PHE A 356 -3.73 -18.61 -7.04
N VAL A 357 -4.79 -17.89 -7.43
CA VAL A 357 -6.05 -18.51 -7.85
C VAL A 357 -5.81 -19.42 -9.05
N TRP A 358 -5.00 -18.97 -10.00
CA TRP A 358 -4.63 -19.74 -11.19
C TRP A 358 -3.74 -20.93 -10.87
N HIS A 359 -2.72 -20.75 -10.02
CA HIS A 359 -1.88 -21.85 -9.56
C HIS A 359 -2.69 -22.94 -8.86
N ARG A 360 -3.67 -22.55 -8.03
CA ARG A 360 -4.58 -23.48 -7.36
C ARG A 360 -5.45 -24.24 -8.36
N LEU A 361 -6.03 -23.54 -9.35
CA LEU A 361 -6.79 -24.18 -10.43
C LEU A 361 -5.93 -25.11 -11.27
N ALA A 362 -4.68 -24.74 -11.55
CA ALA A 362 -3.72 -25.56 -12.30
C ALA A 362 -3.36 -26.85 -11.55
N GLN A 363 -3.22 -26.79 -10.23
CA GLN A 363 -3.00 -27.98 -9.40
C GLN A 363 -4.23 -28.89 -9.34
N GLN A 364 -5.43 -28.33 -9.28
CA GLN A 364 -6.68 -29.09 -9.17
C GLN A 364 -7.17 -29.66 -10.51
N TYR A 365 -6.95 -28.95 -11.62
CA TYR A 365 -7.48 -29.24 -12.94
C TYR A 365 -6.42 -29.10 -14.05
N PRO A 366 -5.26 -29.77 -13.96
CA PRO A 366 -4.12 -29.48 -14.84
C PRO A 366 -4.45 -29.66 -16.32
N THR A 367 -5.03 -30.80 -16.71
CA THR A 367 -5.35 -31.09 -18.12
C THR A 367 -6.50 -30.23 -18.63
N GLN A 368 -7.52 -30.01 -17.81
CA GLN A 368 -8.70 -29.26 -18.24
C GLN A 368 -8.40 -27.77 -18.37
N LEU A 369 -7.61 -27.21 -17.44
CA LEU A 369 -7.18 -25.82 -17.51
C LEU A 369 -6.27 -25.58 -18.72
N GLU A 370 -5.34 -26.49 -19.01
CA GLU A 370 -4.50 -26.42 -20.21
C GLU A 370 -5.35 -26.36 -21.48
N ASN A 371 -6.29 -27.30 -21.65
CA ASN A 371 -7.18 -27.34 -22.83
C ASN A 371 -8.03 -26.06 -22.97
N VAL A 372 -8.55 -25.53 -21.86
CA VAL A 372 -9.33 -24.29 -21.84
C VAL A 372 -8.45 -23.11 -22.27
N LEU A 373 -7.24 -22.99 -21.73
CA LEU A 373 -6.31 -21.90 -22.05
C LEU A 373 -5.79 -21.99 -23.48
N GLN A 374 -5.42 -23.16 -23.97
CA GLN A 374 -5.04 -23.37 -25.38
C GLN A 374 -6.09 -22.82 -26.34
N THR A 375 -7.37 -23.09 -26.03
CA THR A 375 -8.49 -22.60 -26.85
C THR A 375 -8.70 -21.10 -26.70
N ILE A 376 -8.75 -20.58 -25.47
CA ILE A 376 -9.09 -19.17 -25.20
C ILE A 376 -8.00 -18.20 -25.63
N LEU A 377 -6.74 -18.63 -25.54
CA LEU A 377 -5.57 -17.87 -25.97
C LEU A 377 -5.25 -18.08 -27.45
N GLU A 378 -5.91 -19.04 -28.11
CA GLU A 378 -5.62 -19.47 -29.49
C GLU A 378 -4.15 -19.97 -29.65
N ARG A 379 -3.63 -20.68 -28.64
CA ARG A 379 -2.26 -21.20 -28.56
C ARG A 379 -2.27 -22.72 -28.36
N PRO A 380 -2.36 -23.55 -29.40
CA PRO A 380 -2.43 -25.01 -29.26
C PRO A 380 -1.15 -25.64 -28.68
N GLU A 381 -0.02 -24.94 -28.77
CA GLU A 381 1.27 -25.34 -28.19
C GLU A 381 1.45 -24.92 -26.72
N PHE A 382 0.48 -24.23 -26.12
CA PHE A 382 0.55 -23.81 -24.73
C PHE A 382 0.64 -25.02 -23.79
N HIS A 383 1.62 -24.98 -22.89
CA HIS A 383 1.84 -25.97 -21.84
C HIS A 383 1.67 -25.31 -20.47
N LEU A 384 0.73 -25.82 -19.67
CA LEU A 384 0.35 -25.19 -18.41
C LEU A 384 1.50 -25.10 -17.41
N GLU A 385 2.37 -26.11 -17.36
CA GLU A 385 3.49 -26.15 -16.41
C GLU A 385 4.58 -25.11 -16.70
N SER A 386 4.86 -24.84 -17.99
CA SER A 386 5.94 -23.92 -18.40
C SER A 386 5.46 -22.50 -18.69
N ASP A 387 4.22 -22.34 -19.18
CA ASP A 387 3.80 -21.10 -19.84
C ASP A 387 2.80 -20.30 -19.01
N LEU A 388 2.24 -20.87 -17.93
CA LEU A 388 1.20 -20.21 -17.14
C LEU A 388 1.67 -18.86 -16.59
N ASP A 389 2.84 -18.80 -15.96
CA ASP A 389 3.34 -17.55 -15.36
C ASP A 389 3.59 -16.47 -16.41
N THR A 390 4.09 -16.84 -17.59
CA THR A 390 4.24 -15.91 -18.72
C THR A 390 2.89 -15.35 -19.16
N VAL A 391 1.87 -16.20 -19.31
CA VAL A 391 0.51 -15.75 -19.64
C VAL A 391 -0.03 -14.82 -18.54
N LEU A 392 0.11 -15.18 -17.27
CA LEU A 392 -0.36 -14.35 -16.17
C LEU A 392 0.32 -12.96 -16.18
N GLN A 393 1.61 -12.89 -16.50
CA GLN A 393 2.34 -11.63 -16.68
C GLN A 393 1.82 -10.82 -17.89
N GLU A 394 1.51 -11.45 -19.03
CA GLU A 394 0.90 -10.78 -20.19
C GLU A 394 -0.42 -10.08 -19.81
N PHE A 395 -1.19 -10.68 -18.90
CA PHE A 395 -2.43 -10.12 -18.35
C PHE A 395 -2.21 -9.18 -17.15
N ASN A 396 -0.97 -8.74 -16.90
CA ASN A 396 -0.58 -7.84 -15.82
C ASN A 396 -0.89 -8.37 -14.41
N LYS A 397 -0.82 -9.70 -14.22
CA LYS A 397 -0.90 -10.31 -12.89
C LYS A 397 0.51 -10.50 -12.33
N PRO A 398 0.83 -9.91 -11.16
CA PRO A 398 2.08 -10.21 -10.47
C PRO A 398 2.18 -11.71 -10.18
N ILE A 399 3.37 -12.28 -10.37
CA ILE A 399 3.68 -13.68 -10.03
C ILE A 399 4.25 -13.79 -8.62
N GLU A 400 4.82 -12.68 -8.12
CA GLU A 400 5.23 -12.56 -6.74
C GLU A 400 4.14 -11.89 -5.91
N PRO A 401 3.92 -12.34 -4.66
CA PRO A 401 2.94 -11.74 -3.77
C PRO A 401 3.40 -10.36 -3.30
N GLU A 402 2.54 -9.37 -3.49
CA GLU A 402 2.65 -8.05 -2.87
C GLU A 402 1.95 -8.05 -1.51
N LEU A 403 2.31 -7.12 -0.61
CA LEU A 403 1.74 -7.05 0.73
C LEU A 403 0.20 -6.90 0.67
N PRO A 404 -0.58 -7.91 1.10
CA PRO A 404 -2.03 -7.89 0.96
C PRO A 404 -2.71 -6.83 1.82
N GLU A 405 -3.93 -6.42 1.44
CA GLU A 405 -4.70 -5.43 2.20
C GLU A 405 -5.04 -5.85 3.63
N ILE A 406 -5.12 -7.16 3.87
CA ILE A 406 -5.38 -7.73 5.20
C ILE A 406 -4.17 -7.64 6.14
N ALA A 407 -2.99 -7.28 5.62
CA ALA A 407 -1.81 -7.09 6.45
C ALA A 407 -2.10 -6.03 7.51
N SER A 408 -1.66 -6.30 8.73
CA SER A 408 -1.74 -5.32 9.80
C SER A 408 -0.99 -4.06 9.41
N VAL A 409 -1.50 -2.92 9.86
CA VAL A 409 -0.90 -1.61 9.67
C VAL A 409 -0.62 -0.98 11.03
N PRO A 410 0.32 -0.01 11.13
CA PRO A 410 0.53 0.74 12.37
C PRO A 410 -0.78 1.34 12.90
N ILE A 411 -0.96 1.34 14.23
CA ILE A 411 -2.18 1.84 14.91
C ILE A 411 -2.59 3.24 14.41
N HIS A 412 -1.65 4.15 14.22
CA HIS A 412 -1.98 5.52 13.80
C HIS A 412 -2.60 5.54 12.40
N LEU A 413 -2.13 4.68 11.48
CA LEU A 413 -2.75 4.52 10.16
C LEU A 413 -4.16 3.96 10.30
N HIS A 414 -4.34 2.91 11.12
CA HIS A 414 -5.66 2.33 11.37
C HIS A 414 -6.65 3.38 11.88
N ASN A 415 -6.26 4.14 12.91
CA ASN A 415 -7.08 5.18 13.52
C ASN A 415 -7.44 6.26 12.50
N LEU A 416 -6.47 6.71 11.69
CA LEU A 416 -6.73 7.68 10.63
C LEU A 416 -7.81 7.17 9.66
N PHE A 417 -7.70 5.93 9.19
CA PHE A 417 -8.68 5.37 8.25
C PHE A 417 -10.08 5.29 8.86
N GLN A 418 -10.20 4.88 10.13
CA GLN A 418 -11.50 4.83 10.83
C GLN A 418 -12.12 6.21 10.97
N GLU A 419 -11.33 7.20 11.37
CA GLU A 419 -11.80 8.58 11.53
C GLU A 419 -12.21 9.19 10.18
N ALA A 420 -11.42 8.98 9.14
CA ALA A 420 -11.73 9.44 7.77
C ALA A 420 -13.06 8.86 7.27
N LEU A 421 -13.30 7.56 7.47
CA LEU A 421 -14.58 6.92 7.14
C LEU A 421 -15.75 7.52 7.94
N GLY A 422 -15.53 7.80 9.22
CA GLY A 422 -16.51 8.45 10.10
C GLY A 422 -16.91 9.84 9.60
N GLU A 423 -15.94 10.67 9.21
CA GLU A 423 -16.19 12.02 8.68
C GLU A 423 -16.92 12.01 7.33
N VAL A 424 -16.50 11.14 6.40
CA VAL A 424 -17.16 10.99 5.09
C VAL A 424 -18.62 10.56 5.26
N ASN A 425 -18.90 9.62 6.16
CA ASN A 425 -20.27 9.17 6.41
C ASN A 425 -21.14 10.24 7.10
N LYS A 426 -20.57 11.10 7.94
CA LYS A 426 -21.27 12.27 8.52
C LYS A 426 -21.58 13.34 7.47
N SER A 427 -20.74 13.48 6.46
CA SER A 427 -20.89 14.49 5.39
C SER A 427 -21.89 14.11 4.29
N LYS A 428 -22.38 12.85 4.23
CA LYS A 428 -23.48 12.49 3.33
C LYS A 428 -24.76 13.19 3.80
N PRO A 429 -25.37 14.07 2.99
CA PRO A 429 -26.61 14.73 3.39
C PRO A 429 -27.68 13.66 3.62
N LYS A 430 -28.27 13.65 4.82
CA LYS A 430 -29.58 13.02 5.04
C LYS A 430 -30.48 13.50 3.91
N ASN A 431 -30.93 12.57 3.05
CA ASN A 431 -31.96 12.83 2.07
C ASN A 431 -33.08 13.62 2.75
N LYS A 432 -33.17 14.92 2.46
CA LYS A 432 -34.32 15.72 2.85
C LYS A 432 -35.51 15.07 2.16
N GLY A 433 -36.40 14.51 2.97
CA GLY A 433 -37.62 13.88 2.52
C GLY A 433 -38.32 14.76 1.49
N GLN A 434 -38.75 14.11 0.40
CA GLN A 434 -39.63 14.68 -0.60
C GLN A 434 -40.73 15.50 0.07
N GLN A 435 -40.72 16.81 -0.15
CA GLN A 435 -41.88 17.64 0.13
C GLN A 435 -43.03 17.11 -0.72
N LYS A 436 -44.09 16.66 -0.05
CA LYS A 436 -45.35 16.24 -0.66
C LYS A 436 -45.86 17.36 -1.59
N PRO A 437 -46.32 17.05 -2.81
CA PRO A 437 -46.98 18.04 -3.65
C PRO A 437 -48.31 18.45 -3.00
N ALA A 438 -48.50 19.75 -2.80
CA ALA A 438 -49.75 20.33 -2.38
C ALA A 438 -50.82 20.06 -3.45
N LYS A 439 -51.78 19.19 -3.13
CA LYS A 439 -53.05 19.10 -3.86
C LYS A 439 -53.97 20.21 -3.36
N GLY A 440 -54.43 21.05 -4.26
CA GLY A 440 -55.64 21.84 -4.04
C GLY A 440 -55.69 23.12 -4.85
N PHE A 441 -56.33 23.07 -6.02
CA PHE A 441 -57.41 24.01 -6.33
C PHE A 441 -58.42 23.29 -7.23
N GLN A 442 -59.66 23.22 -6.73
CA GLN A 442 -60.84 22.82 -7.49
C GLN A 442 -61.17 23.88 -8.55
N ARG A 443 -61.79 23.40 -9.63
CA ARG A 443 -62.30 24.17 -10.77
C ARG A 443 -63.21 25.34 -10.36
N SER A 444 -63.08 26.42 -11.13
CA SER A 444 -64.20 27.07 -11.80
C SER A 444 -63.90 27.09 -13.30
#